data_AF-A0A8T6C8E7-F1
#
_entry.id   AF-A0A8T6C8E7-F1
#
_cell.length_a   1.000
_cell.length_b   1.000
_cell.length_c   1.000
_cell.angle_alpha   90.00
_cell.angle_beta   90.00
_cell.angle_gamma   90.00
#
_symmetry.space_group_name_H-M   'P 1'
#
loop_
_entity.id
_entity.type
_entity.pdbx_description
1 polymer ?
#
loop_
_entity_poly.entity_id
_entity_poly.type
_entity_poly.pdbx_seq_one_letter_code
_entity_poly.pdbx_strand_id
1 'polypeptide(L)'
;MAARAVAAAPASLLRGIRLGGSWQRSLLLAPAVIILLAFLTAGIFADLLSAYDPEQIVLQERLIPPAFQDGGSITHPLGTDNLGRDILARVMYGARVSLLVVVTCIPASALIGTLCGLLAGWRLGWWDRFLMRIVDVQLA
;
A
#
# COMPACT_ATOMS: atom_id res chain seq x y z
N MET A 1 24.83 52.16 -33.88
CA MET A 1 24.99 50.70 -33.98
C MET A 1 25.45 50.20 -32.60
N ALA A 2 24.51 50.00 -31.68
CA ALA A 2 24.80 49.66 -30.29
C ALA A 2 24.26 48.26 -29.99
N ALA A 3 25.18 47.32 -29.77
CA ALA A 3 24.87 45.94 -29.41
C ALA A 3 24.14 45.92 -28.06
N ARG A 4 22.88 45.45 -28.05
CA ARG A 4 22.13 45.18 -26.82
C ARG A 4 22.75 43.95 -26.18
N ALA A 5 23.39 44.13 -25.03
CA ALA A 5 23.84 43.04 -24.19
C ALA A 5 22.66 42.13 -23.85
N VAL A 6 22.74 40.86 -24.28
CA VAL A 6 21.85 39.80 -23.83
C VAL A 6 22.09 39.63 -22.33
N ALA A 7 21.12 40.03 -21.52
CA ALA A 7 21.16 39.86 -20.08
C ALA A 7 21.25 38.35 -19.76
N ALA A 8 22.38 37.94 -19.19
CA ALA A 8 22.57 36.58 -18.71
C ALA A 8 21.52 36.28 -17.63
N ALA A 9 20.81 35.16 -17.79
CA ALA A 9 19.81 34.70 -16.83
C ALA A 9 20.42 34.58 -15.42
N PRO A 10 19.73 35.01 -14.36
CA PRO A 10 20.30 35.03 -13.02
C PRO A 10 20.55 33.60 -12.52
N ALA A 11 21.78 33.34 -12.05
CA ALA A 11 22.24 32.08 -11.45
C ALA A 11 21.51 31.68 -10.13
N SER A 12 20.40 32.35 -9.82
CA SER A 12 19.49 32.04 -8.70
C SER A 12 18.45 30.98 -9.07
N LEU A 13 18.15 30.77 -10.36
CA LEU A 13 17.16 29.77 -10.80
C LEU A 13 17.65 28.32 -10.72
N LEU A 14 18.95 28.08 -10.56
CA LEU A 14 19.52 26.74 -10.39
C LEU A 14 19.82 26.38 -8.93
N ARG A 15 19.48 27.26 -7.99
CA ARG A 15 19.94 27.17 -6.59
C ARG A 15 18.83 26.68 -5.67
N GLY A 16 18.35 25.45 -5.89
CA GLY A 16 17.17 24.99 -5.15
C GLY A 16 16.90 23.50 -5.02
N ILE A 17 17.78 22.60 -5.42
CA ILE A 17 17.64 21.18 -5.06
C ILE A 17 18.64 20.86 -3.95
N ARG A 18 18.32 21.31 -2.73
CA ARG A 18 19.05 20.89 -1.53
C ARG A 18 18.67 19.45 -1.20
N LEU A 19 19.39 18.48 -1.77
CA LEU A 19 19.36 17.06 -1.40
C LEU A 19 20.03 16.77 -0.03
N GLY A 20 19.98 17.72 0.90
CA GLY A 20 20.79 17.73 2.14
C GLY A 20 20.04 17.42 3.42
N GLY A 21 18.88 16.75 3.35
CA GLY A 21 18.08 16.34 4.51
C GLY A 21 17.57 14.90 4.42
N SER A 22 18.26 14.05 3.64
CA SER A 22 17.83 12.68 3.33
C SER A 22 17.84 11.75 4.54
N TRP A 23 18.73 11.99 5.52
CA TRP A 23 18.91 11.11 6.67
C TRP A 23 17.73 11.10 7.65
N GLN A 24 17.16 12.25 7.99
CA GLN A 24 15.98 12.30 8.88
C GLN A 24 14.71 11.76 8.19
N ARG A 25 14.61 11.94 6.86
CA ARG A 25 13.49 11.41 6.07
C ARG A 25 13.59 9.90 5.84
N SER A 26 14.79 9.35 5.67
CA SER A 26 14.97 7.90 5.53
C SER A 26 14.65 7.15 6.82
N LEU A 27 14.95 7.72 8.00
CA LEU A 27 14.57 7.15 9.30
C LEU A 27 13.05 7.06 9.50
N LEU A 28 12.29 8.02 8.97
CA LEU A 28 10.81 8.02 9.04
C LEU A 28 10.18 7.03 8.04
N LEU A 29 10.79 6.86 6.87
CA LEU A 29 10.29 5.99 5.80
C LEU A 29 10.71 4.52 5.96
N ALA A 30 11.84 4.26 6.63
CA ALA A 30 12.38 2.94 6.86
C ALA A 30 11.36 1.93 7.45
N PRO A 31 10.64 2.23 8.55
CA PRO A 31 9.70 1.26 9.12
C PRO A 31 8.56 0.93 8.15
N ALA A 32 8.02 1.92 7.43
CA ALA A 32 6.96 1.70 6.45
C ALA A 32 7.42 0.80 5.29
N VAL A 33 8.64 1.04 4.78
CA VAL A 33 9.22 0.22 3.71
C VAL A 33 9.51 -1.20 4.20
N ILE A 34 10.02 -1.37 5.43
CA ILE A 34 10.28 -2.69 6.02
C ILE A 34 8.98 -3.48 6.17
N ILE A 35 7.92 -2.86 6.70
CA ILE A 35 6.62 -3.52 6.85
C ILE A 35 6.07 -3.90 5.47
N LEU A 36 6.10 -2.98 4.50
CA LEU A 36 5.66 -3.26 3.13
C LEU A 36 6.41 -4.44 2.52
N LEU A 37 7.74 -4.47 2.66
CA LEU A 37 8.56 -5.57 2.18
C LEU A 37 8.21 -6.89 2.88
N ALA A 38 7.98 -6.87 4.19
CA ALA A 38 7.56 -8.06 4.93
C ALA A 38 6.21 -8.62 4.45
N PHE A 39 5.22 -7.75 4.18
CA PHE A 39 3.94 -8.18 3.62
C PHE A 39 4.07 -8.68 2.18
N LEU A 40 4.90 -8.03 1.36
CA LEU A 40 5.20 -8.47 0.00
C LEU A 40 5.85 -9.85 -0.01
N THR A 41 6.87 -10.07 0.81
CA THR A 41 7.55 -11.38 0.88
C THR A 41 6.62 -12.44 1.45
N ALA A 42 5.90 -12.15 2.54
CA ALA A 42 4.96 -13.08 3.15
C ALA A 42 3.80 -13.47 2.20
N GLY A 43 3.27 -12.52 1.42
CA GLY A 43 2.18 -12.78 0.48
C GLY A 43 2.64 -13.49 -0.81
N ILE A 44 3.78 -13.09 -1.38
CA ILE A 44 4.31 -13.70 -2.62
C ILE A 44 4.82 -15.11 -2.36
N PHE A 45 5.55 -15.31 -1.26
CA PHE A 45 6.12 -16.59 -0.89
C PHE A 45 5.23 -17.36 0.11
N ALA A 46 3.93 -17.04 0.20
CA ALA A 46 2.99 -17.72 1.11
C ALA A 46 3.01 -19.24 0.90
N ASP A 47 3.01 -19.70 -0.36
CA ASP A 47 3.01 -21.13 -0.72
C ASP A 47 4.35 -21.83 -0.37
N LEU A 48 5.44 -21.06 -0.18
CA LEU A 48 6.77 -21.58 0.16
C LEU A 48 7.09 -21.46 1.66
N LEU A 49 6.57 -20.43 2.33
CA LEU A 49 6.76 -20.19 3.76
C LEU A 49 5.72 -20.91 4.62
N SER A 50 4.52 -21.17 4.09
CA SER A 50 3.48 -21.90 4.80
C SER A 50 3.44 -23.35 4.35
N ALA A 51 3.77 -24.26 5.27
CA ALA A 51 3.58 -25.69 5.05
C ALA A 51 2.11 -26.15 5.28
N TYR A 52 1.24 -25.26 5.77
CA TYR A 52 -0.14 -25.57 6.15
C TYR A 52 -1.14 -24.89 5.21
N ASP A 53 -2.23 -25.61 4.91
CA ASP A 53 -3.35 -25.08 4.13
C ASP A 53 -4.17 -24.12 5.02
N PRO A 54 -4.38 -22.84 4.61
CA PRO A 54 -5.08 -21.83 5.41
C PRO A 54 -6.55 -22.18 5.72
N GLU A 55 -7.15 -23.10 4.96
CA GLU A 55 -8.55 -23.53 5.14
C GLU A 55 -8.68 -24.88 5.84
N GLN A 56 -7.57 -25.58 6.10
CA GLN A 56 -7.60 -26.87 6.75
C GLN A 56 -8.05 -26.76 8.22
N ILE A 57 -9.13 -27.46 8.54
CA ILE A 57 -9.75 -27.47 9.87
C ILE A 57 -9.26 -28.71 10.63
N VAL A 58 -8.51 -28.50 11.72
CA VAL A 58 -8.09 -29.57 12.63
C VAL A 58 -8.68 -29.33 14.01
N LEU A 59 -9.82 -29.97 14.29
CA LEU A 59 -10.59 -29.74 15.51
C LEU A 59 -9.84 -30.12 16.80
N GLN A 60 -8.89 -31.07 16.71
CA GLN A 60 -8.06 -31.47 17.85
C GLN A 60 -7.06 -30.39 18.26
N GLU A 61 -6.69 -29.51 17.34
CA GLU A 61 -5.66 -28.49 17.50
C GLU A 61 -6.27 -27.09 17.69
N ARG A 62 -7.47 -27.02 18.26
CA ARG A 62 -8.17 -25.75 18.51
C ARG A 62 -7.53 -24.99 19.67
N LEU A 63 -7.52 -23.66 19.55
CA LEU A 63 -7.12 -22.75 20.63
C LEU A 63 -5.72 -23.02 21.17
N ILE A 64 -4.81 -23.48 20.31
CA ILE A 64 -3.40 -23.62 20.68
C ILE A 64 -2.83 -22.21 20.84
N PRO A 65 -2.23 -21.89 22.01
CA PRO A 65 -1.65 -20.59 22.24
C PRO A 65 -0.42 -20.38 21.35
N PRO A 66 -0.01 -19.12 21.08
CA PRO A 66 1.16 -18.83 20.28
C PRO A 66 2.43 -19.42 20.90
N ALA A 67 3.44 -19.72 20.08
CA ALA A 67 4.66 -20.39 20.51
C ALA A 67 5.45 -19.65 21.61
N PHE A 68 5.19 -18.35 21.80
CA PHE A 68 5.82 -17.52 22.84
C PHE A 68 5.12 -17.59 24.21
N GLN A 69 4.03 -18.36 24.32
CA GLN A 69 3.28 -18.57 25.55
C GLN A 69 3.37 -20.02 26.04
N ASP A 70 3.14 -20.22 27.33
CA ASP A 70 3.13 -21.55 27.93
C ASP A 70 2.05 -22.44 27.29
N GLY A 71 2.46 -23.62 26.83
CA GLY A 71 1.59 -24.54 26.08
C GLY A 71 1.52 -24.29 24.57
N GLY A 72 2.32 -23.35 24.05
CA GLY A 72 2.42 -23.09 22.61
C GLY A 72 3.26 -24.12 21.87
N SER A 73 2.99 -24.29 20.58
CA SER A 73 3.74 -25.21 19.71
C SER A 73 4.47 -24.45 18.60
N ILE A 74 5.69 -24.87 18.28
CA ILE A 74 6.47 -24.37 17.13
C ILE A 74 5.76 -24.70 15.81
N THR A 75 4.91 -25.74 15.78
CA THR A 75 4.11 -26.09 14.61
C THR A 75 3.10 -25.00 14.24
N HIS A 76 2.59 -24.25 15.22
CA HIS A 76 1.68 -23.12 15.03
C HIS A 76 2.27 -21.86 15.69
N PRO A 77 3.20 -21.14 15.02
CA PRO A 77 3.94 -20.04 15.63
C PRO A 77 3.05 -18.94 16.22
N LEU A 78 1.94 -18.62 15.54
CA LEU A 78 0.93 -17.65 16.00
C LEU A 78 -0.28 -18.30 16.68
N GLY A 79 -0.27 -19.62 16.85
CA GLY A 79 -1.40 -20.38 17.39
C GLY A 79 -2.48 -20.69 16.35
N THR A 80 -3.59 -21.22 16.85
CA THR A 80 -4.73 -21.66 16.04
C THR A 80 -6.04 -20.98 16.48
N ASP A 81 -7.00 -20.91 15.57
CA ASP A 81 -8.31 -20.32 15.85
C ASP A 81 -9.31 -21.32 16.48
N ASN A 82 -10.56 -20.89 16.69
CA ASN A 82 -11.65 -21.72 17.25
C ASN A 82 -11.99 -22.95 16.40
N LEU A 83 -11.57 -22.97 15.14
CA LEU A 83 -11.74 -24.09 14.22
C LEU A 83 -10.47 -24.95 14.12
N GLY A 84 -9.37 -24.53 14.73
CA GLY A 84 -8.08 -25.21 14.66
C GLY A 84 -7.33 -24.93 13.37
N ARG A 85 -7.58 -23.76 12.74
CA ARG A 85 -6.82 -23.30 11.57
C ARG A 85 -5.60 -22.52 12.03
N ASP A 86 -4.49 -22.69 11.32
CA ASP A 86 -3.25 -21.96 11.60
C ASP A 86 -3.40 -20.46 11.29
N ILE A 87 -3.15 -19.61 12.29
CA ILE A 87 -3.32 -18.16 12.18
C ILE A 87 -2.24 -17.56 11.26
N LEU A 88 -1.00 -18.04 11.33
CA LEU A 88 0.11 -17.53 10.53
C LEU A 88 -0.12 -17.79 9.04
N ALA A 89 -0.54 -19.00 8.69
CA ALA A 89 -0.91 -19.36 7.32
C ALA A 89 -2.01 -18.41 6.81
N ARG A 90 -3.09 -18.22 7.59
CA ARG A 90 -4.19 -17.32 7.21
C ARG A 90 -3.76 -15.88 7.02
N VAL A 91 -2.82 -15.37 7.82
CA VAL A 91 -2.27 -14.02 7.65
C VAL A 91 -1.46 -13.91 6.35
N MET A 92 -0.60 -14.88 6.04
CA MET A 92 0.22 -14.86 4.81
C MET A 92 -0.64 -14.96 3.54
N TYR A 93 -1.59 -15.90 3.49
CA TYR A 93 -2.51 -16.01 2.37
C TYR A 93 -3.46 -14.80 2.28
N GLY A 94 -3.90 -14.26 3.42
CA GLY A 94 -4.67 -13.01 3.46
C GLY A 94 -3.89 -11.80 2.94
N ALA A 95 -2.59 -11.73 3.20
CA ALA A 95 -1.70 -10.71 2.65
C ALA A 95 -1.62 -10.80 1.12
N ARG A 96 -1.49 -12.02 0.56
CA ARG A 96 -1.51 -12.25 -0.91
C ARG A 96 -2.77 -11.69 -1.57
N VAL A 97 -3.94 -12.01 -1.03
CA VAL A 97 -5.23 -11.52 -1.53
C VAL A 97 -5.30 -10.00 -1.45
N SER A 98 -4.90 -9.42 -0.31
CA SER A 98 -4.91 -7.96 -0.12
C SER A 98 -4.02 -7.25 -1.13
N LEU A 99 -2.82 -7.79 -1.40
CA LEU A 99 -1.90 -7.24 -2.39
C LEU A 99 -2.49 -7.29 -3.80
N LEU A 100 -3.12 -8.40 -4.19
CA LEU A 100 -3.79 -8.53 -5.49
C LEU A 100 -4.92 -7.51 -5.68
N VAL A 101 -5.73 -7.29 -4.64
CA VAL A 101 -6.81 -6.29 -4.65
C VAL A 101 -6.22 -4.89 -4.82
N VAL A 102 -5.21 -4.53 -4.04
CA VAL A 102 -4.58 -3.19 -4.13
C VAL A 102 -3.98 -2.95 -5.52
N VAL A 103 -3.24 -3.93 -6.05
CA VAL A 103 -2.59 -3.83 -7.37
C VAL A 103 -3.61 -3.69 -8.50
N THR A 104 -4.81 -4.25 -8.38
CA THR A 104 -5.85 -4.19 -9.41
C THR A 104 -6.76 -2.97 -9.26
N CYS A 105 -7.20 -2.66 -8.03
CA CYS A 105 -8.13 -1.58 -7.76
C CYS A 105 -7.51 -0.19 -7.89
N ILE A 106 -6.26 0.03 -7.47
CA ILE A 106 -5.60 1.35 -7.57
C ILE A 106 -5.51 1.84 -9.02
N PRO A 107 -4.93 1.09 -9.98
CA PRO A 107 -4.83 1.58 -11.35
C PRO A 107 -6.20 1.71 -12.01
N ALA A 108 -7.16 0.83 -11.70
CA ALA A 108 -8.52 0.95 -12.19
C ALA A 108 -9.19 2.25 -11.68
N SER A 109 -9.08 2.54 -10.39
CA SER A 109 -9.59 3.77 -9.79
C SER A 109 -8.88 5.01 -10.33
N ALA A 110 -7.56 4.95 -10.52
CA ALA A 110 -6.78 6.04 -11.07
C ALA A 110 -7.17 6.32 -12.53
N LEU A 111 -7.38 5.28 -13.34
CA LEU A 111 -7.84 5.40 -14.72
C LEU A 111 -9.21 6.06 -14.79
N ILE A 112 -10.19 5.54 -14.05
CA ILE A 112 -11.56 6.07 -14.02
C ILE A 112 -11.55 7.51 -13.50
N GLY A 113 -10.88 7.77 -12.38
CA GLY A 113 -10.77 9.10 -11.79
C GLY A 113 -10.11 10.11 -12.72
N THR A 114 -9.04 9.71 -13.43
CA THR A 114 -8.37 10.58 -14.41
C THR A 114 -9.27 10.88 -15.60
N LEU A 115 -9.99 9.89 -16.13
CA LEU A 115 -10.94 10.11 -17.22
C LEU A 115 -12.06 11.06 -16.81
N CYS A 116 -12.66 10.86 -15.63
CA CYS A 116 -13.66 11.76 -15.07
C CYS A 116 -13.10 13.18 -14.89
N GLY A 117 -11.89 13.31 -14.35
CA GLY A 117 -11.22 14.60 -14.16
C GLY A 117 -10.94 15.33 -15.49
N LEU A 118 -10.50 14.60 -16.52
CA LEU A 118 -10.30 15.16 -17.86
C LEU A 118 -11.62 15.61 -18.48
N LEU A 119 -12.69 14.85 -18.32
CA LEU A 119 -14.02 15.23 -18.81
C LEU A 119 -14.56 16.50 -18.13
N ALA A 120 -14.35 16.64 -16.82
CA ALA A 120 -14.68 17.86 -16.09
C ALA A 120 -13.86 19.07 -16.58
N GLY A 121 -12.55 18.89 -16.74
CA GLY A 121 -11.63 19.96 -17.11
C GLY A 121 -11.72 20.40 -18.58
N TRP A 122 -12.10 19.51 -19.50
CA TRP A 122 -12.09 19.79 -20.94
C TRP A 122 -13.25 20.69 -21.40
N ARG A 123 -14.43 20.54 -20.81
CA ARG A 123 -15.59 21.41 -21.06
C ARG A 123 -16.19 21.80 -19.72
N LEU A 124 -15.96 23.06 -19.30
CA LEU A 124 -16.56 23.72 -18.11
C LEU A 124 -18.10 23.86 -18.22
N GLY A 125 -18.79 22.77 -18.54
CA GLY A 125 -20.21 22.69 -18.87
C GLY A 125 -20.99 21.91 -17.83
N TRP A 126 -21.98 21.14 -18.30
CA TRP A 126 -22.85 20.37 -17.42
C TRP A 126 -22.11 19.25 -16.65
N TRP A 127 -21.12 18.60 -17.28
CA TRP A 127 -20.34 17.53 -16.66
C TRP A 127 -19.52 17.98 -15.45
N ASP A 128 -18.88 19.15 -15.54
CA ASP A 128 -18.14 19.76 -14.43
C ASP A 128 -19.07 20.04 -13.24
N ARG A 129 -20.23 20.66 -13.47
CA ARG A 129 -21.21 20.92 -12.41
C ARG A 129 -21.74 19.65 -11.76
N PHE A 130 -22.00 18.60 -12.54
CA PHE A 130 -22.48 17.33 -12.00
C PHE A 130 -21.40 16.63 -11.15
N LEU A 131 -20.15 16.60 -11.60
CA LEU A 131 -19.05 16.00 -10.85
C LEU A 131 -18.72 16.77 -9.58
N MET A 132 -18.70 18.11 -9.63
CA MET A 132 -18.56 18.96 -8.43
C MET A 132 -19.65 18.70 -7.40
N ARG A 133 -20.91 18.49 -7.82
CA ARG A 133 -22.01 18.13 -6.90
C ARG A 133 -21.76 16.80 -6.19
N ILE A 134 -21.21 15.80 -6.88
CA ILE A 134 -20.90 14.51 -6.25
C ILE A 134 -19.79 14.68 -5.20
N VAL A 135 -18.75 15.46 -5.51
CA VAL A 135 -17.66 15.76 -4.58
C VAL A 135 -18.17 16.52 -3.36
N ASP A 136 -19.04 17.51 -3.55
CA ASP A 136 -19.70 18.24 -2.45
C ASP A 136 -20.43 17.28 -1.50
N VAL A 137 -21.15 16.28 -2.05
CA VAL A 137 -21.89 15.28 -1.26
C VAL A 137 -20.95 14.33 -0.51
N GLN A 138 -19.78 14.00 -1.06
CA GLN A 138 -18.79 13.17 -0.36
C GLN A 138 -18.13 13.92 0.81
N LEU A 139 -18.03 15.25 0.71
CA LEU A 139 -17.45 16.12 1.74
C LEU A 139 -18.45 16.52 2.84
N ALA A 140 -19.76 16.36 2.60
CA ALA A 140 -20.84 16.65 3.54
C ALA A 140 -21.03 15.52 4.56
#